data_AF-A0A3B3RPV0-F1
#
_entry.id   AF-A0A3B3RPV0-F1
#
_cell.length_a   1.000
_cell.length_b   1.000
_cell.length_c   1.000
_cell.angle_alpha   90.00
_cell.angle_beta   90.00
_cell.angle_gamma   90.00
#
_symmetry.space_group_name_H-M   'P 1'
#
loop_
_entity.id
_entity.type
_entity.pdbx_description
1 polymer ?
#
loop_
_entity_poly.entity_id
_entity_poly.type
_entity_poly.pdbx_seq_one_letter_code
_entity_poly.pdbx_strand_id
1 'polypeptide(L)'
;MVYEELSARLNESGYKNWLKAGYCLLKVKDGLCDFVNNEMKCFHAVIIDSNHVLRSGRQCQNQCRPKGNQFTSVCSVCREWKAEILRHHTNTAGVVNWSNCKPWLWSFQHWELAKAYMPRGQVNSTSPEQCDAAALLNLINFCDHFSFIDQQSVREVIRQRNELMHSCEMRVSPKWMAQLQRNLDQLLQQLRRVPKVAILSADWSVSFTESDAVDGAQWEGVEPELISQLETDLLREKLDHLLVRSESEPPPDPKVKQLHFSLVPQSIFTTFSKYA
;
A
#
# COMPACT_ATOMS: atom_id res chain seq x y z
N MET A 1 18.47 -12.13 -25.33
CA MET A 1 18.55 -12.43 -23.88
C MET A 1 17.45 -11.75 -23.05
N VAL A 2 17.47 -10.44 -22.77
CA VAL A 2 16.46 -9.79 -21.88
C VAL A 2 15.01 -9.95 -22.39
N TYR A 3 14.80 -9.76 -23.70
CA TYR A 3 13.48 -9.92 -24.32
C TYR A 3 12.97 -11.37 -24.37
N GLU A 4 13.87 -12.35 -24.48
CA GLU A 4 13.50 -13.77 -24.51
C GLU A 4 13.06 -14.26 -23.12
N GLU A 5 13.75 -13.83 -22.07
CA GLU A 5 13.42 -14.16 -20.69
C GLU A 5 12.11 -13.48 -20.24
N LEU A 6 11.88 -12.23 -20.65
CA LEU A 6 10.61 -11.56 -20.44
C LEU A 6 9.46 -12.26 -21.19
N SER A 7 9.69 -12.62 -22.46
CA SER A 7 8.70 -13.35 -23.26
C SER A 7 8.34 -14.71 -22.65
N ALA A 8 9.33 -15.48 -22.21
CA ALA A 8 9.10 -16.77 -21.55
C ALA A 8 8.24 -16.64 -20.28
N ARG A 9 8.47 -15.60 -19.47
CA ARG A 9 7.66 -15.34 -18.27
C ARG A 9 6.26 -14.85 -18.62
N LEU A 10 6.10 -14.01 -19.64
CA LEU A 10 4.79 -13.54 -20.11
C LEU A 10 3.95 -14.65 -20.74
N ASN A 11 4.56 -15.76 -21.19
CA ASN A 11 3.84 -16.96 -21.61
C ASN A 11 3.30 -17.79 -20.44
N GLU A 12 3.69 -17.46 -19.21
CA GLU A 12 3.23 -18.15 -18.02
C GLU A 12 1.97 -17.47 -17.44
N SER A 13 0.83 -18.17 -17.50
CA SER A 13 -0.47 -17.59 -17.14
C SER A 13 -0.54 -17.06 -15.70
N GLY A 14 0.12 -17.72 -14.75
CA GLY A 14 0.16 -17.30 -13.35
C GLY A 14 0.86 -15.95 -13.17
N TYR A 15 2.03 -15.82 -13.80
CA TYR A 15 2.81 -14.59 -13.81
C TYR A 15 2.11 -13.44 -14.55
N LYS A 16 1.54 -13.73 -15.73
CA LYS A 16 0.73 -12.76 -16.49
C LYS A 16 -0.41 -12.20 -15.62
N ASN A 17 -1.11 -13.06 -14.88
CA ASN A 17 -2.19 -12.61 -13.99
C ASN A 17 -1.66 -11.79 -12.80
N TRP A 18 -0.49 -12.13 -12.26
CA TRP A 18 0.13 -11.37 -11.17
C TRP A 18 0.46 -9.94 -11.63
N LEU A 19 1.04 -9.80 -12.82
CA LEU A 19 1.28 -8.50 -13.45
C LEU A 19 -0.03 -7.73 -13.70
N LYS A 20 -1.06 -8.36 -14.26
CA LYS A 20 -2.38 -7.72 -14.47
C LYS A 20 -2.96 -7.20 -13.16
N ALA A 21 -2.94 -8.04 -12.12
CA ALA A 21 -3.45 -7.67 -10.80
C ALA A 21 -2.71 -6.47 -10.22
N GLY A 22 -1.38 -6.47 -10.31
CA GLY A 22 -0.55 -5.36 -9.87
C GLY A 22 -0.81 -4.07 -10.66
N TYR A 23 -0.92 -4.16 -11.98
CA TYR A 23 -1.31 -3.03 -12.83
C TYR A 23 -2.65 -2.46 -12.42
N CYS A 24 -3.63 -3.34 -12.16
CA CYS A 24 -4.94 -2.87 -11.72
C CYS A 24 -4.84 -2.09 -10.40
N LEU A 25 -4.06 -2.58 -9.43
CA LEU A 25 -3.88 -1.88 -8.16
C LEU A 25 -3.18 -0.52 -8.31
N LEU A 26 -2.21 -0.39 -9.22
CA LEU A 26 -1.58 0.90 -9.54
C LEU A 26 -2.58 1.88 -10.13
N LYS A 27 -3.42 1.44 -11.05
CA LYS A 27 -4.48 2.28 -11.61
C LYS A 27 -5.50 2.70 -10.54
N VAL A 28 -5.86 1.81 -9.62
CA VAL A 28 -6.72 2.17 -8.47
C VAL A 28 -6.05 3.26 -7.65
N LYS A 29 -4.77 3.09 -7.29
CA LYS A 29 -4.00 4.09 -6.55
C LYS A 29 -4.05 5.45 -7.26
N ASP A 30 -3.72 5.50 -8.56
CA ASP A 30 -3.68 6.74 -9.33
C ASP A 30 -5.03 7.46 -9.35
N GLY A 31 -6.13 6.71 -9.49
CA GLY A 31 -7.48 7.28 -9.41
C GLY A 31 -7.87 7.78 -8.02
N LEU A 32 -7.38 7.12 -6.97
CA LEU A 32 -7.67 7.50 -5.60
C LEU A 32 -6.90 8.75 -5.16
N CYS A 33 -5.70 9.03 -5.69
CA CYS A 33 -4.82 10.10 -5.21
C CYS A 33 -5.53 11.45 -5.04
N ASP A 34 -6.12 11.99 -6.11
CA ASP A 34 -6.82 13.28 -6.06
C ASP A 34 -8.04 13.24 -5.15
N PHE A 35 -8.77 12.13 -5.20
CA PHE A 35 -9.98 11.93 -4.42
C PHE A 35 -9.68 12.00 -2.93
N VAL A 36 -8.79 11.15 -2.43
CA VAL A 36 -8.44 11.12 -1.01
C VAL A 36 -7.75 12.39 -0.56
N ASN A 37 -6.97 13.05 -1.43
CA ASN A 37 -6.36 14.34 -1.11
C ASN A 37 -7.43 15.40 -0.85
N ASN A 38 -8.43 15.50 -1.72
CA ASN A 38 -9.49 16.50 -1.61
C ASN A 38 -10.42 16.21 -0.43
N GLU A 39 -10.82 14.95 -0.25
CA GLU A 39 -11.61 14.53 0.91
C GLU A 39 -10.89 14.83 2.22
N MET A 40 -9.58 14.53 2.32
CA MET A 40 -8.81 14.82 3.52
C MET A 40 -8.62 16.32 3.77
N LYS A 41 -8.54 17.16 2.73
CA LYS A 41 -8.56 18.63 2.90
C LYS A 41 -9.88 19.10 3.49
N CYS A 42 -11.01 18.63 2.95
CA CYS A 42 -12.34 18.98 3.44
C CYS A 42 -12.53 18.51 4.89
N PHE A 43 -12.18 17.26 5.18
CA PHE A 43 -12.26 16.69 6.51
C PHE A 43 -11.41 17.44 7.54
N HIS A 44 -10.18 17.81 7.15
CA HIS A 44 -9.27 18.59 7.99
C HIS A 44 -9.87 19.95 8.36
N ALA A 45 -10.47 20.66 7.39
CA ALA A 45 -11.16 21.92 7.62
C ALA A 45 -12.37 21.73 8.58
N VAL A 46 -13.18 20.68 8.38
CA VAL A 46 -14.32 20.36 9.24
C VAL A 46 -13.89 20.13 10.69
N ILE A 47 -12.81 19.39 10.93
CA ILE A 47 -12.28 19.16 12.29
C ILE A 47 -11.87 20.48 12.94
N ILE A 48 -11.15 21.33 12.19
CA ILE A 48 -10.69 22.63 12.71
C ILE A 48 -11.88 23.52 13.06
N ASP A 49 -12.87 23.63 12.19
CA ASP A 49 -14.02 24.50 12.37
C ASP A 49 -14.92 24.04 13.53
N SER A 50 -15.02 22.73 13.72
CA SER A 50 -15.87 22.11 14.75
C SER A 50 -15.25 22.09 16.14
N ASN A 51 -13.91 22.22 16.26
CA ASN A 51 -13.21 22.17 17.54
C ASN A 51 -12.61 23.55 17.90
N HIS A 52 -13.17 24.20 18.92
CA HIS A 52 -12.76 25.54 19.36
C HIS A 52 -11.27 25.65 19.74
N VAL A 53 -10.64 24.58 20.25
CA VAL A 53 -9.21 24.57 20.59
C VAL A 53 -8.36 24.57 19.32
N LEU A 54 -8.76 23.79 18.32
CA LEU A 54 -8.03 23.68 17.05
C LEU A 54 -8.25 24.94 16.18
N ARG A 55 -9.47 25.48 16.18
CA ARG A 55 -9.82 26.75 15.50
C ARG A 55 -9.01 27.95 15.98
N SER A 56 -8.47 27.90 17.21
CA SER A 56 -7.65 28.98 17.74
C SER A 56 -6.31 29.14 17.00
N GLY A 57 -5.98 28.27 16.04
CA GLY A 57 -4.73 28.32 15.25
C GLY A 57 -3.48 28.02 16.07
N ARG A 58 -3.63 27.52 17.30
CA ARG A 58 -2.48 27.18 18.16
C ARG A 58 -1.76 25.95 17.60
N GLN A 59 -0.44 25.99 17.64
CA GLN A 59 0.41 24.93 17.13
C GLN A 59 1.20 24.25 18.25
N CYS A 60 1.67 23.04 17.99
CA CYS A 60 2.58 22.36 18.90
C CYS A 60 3.99 22.97 18.83
N GLN A 61 4.38 23.70 19.88
CA GLN A 61 5.71 24.31 19.97
C GLN A 61 6.83 23.31 20.30
N ASN A 62 6.48 22.22 20.98
CA ASN A 62 7.45 21.25 21.53
C ASN A 62 7.75 20.08 20.58
N GLN A 63 7.30 20.15 19.32
CA GLN A 63 7.46 19.10 18.32
C GLN A 63 7.22 17.69 18.89
N CYS A 64 6.06 17.46 19.52
CA CYS A 64 5.78 16.21 20.21
C CYS A 64 6.04 15.01 19.29
N ARG A 65 6.92 14.08 19.69
CA ARG A 65 7.37 12.96 18.85
C ARG A 65 6.73 11.65 19.30
N PRO A 66 5.89 11.03 18.46
CA PRO A 66 5.39 9.69 18.73
C PRO A 66 6.49 8.62 18.61
N LYS A 67 6.29 7.47 19.25
CA LYS A 67 7.18 6.31 19.17
C LYS A 67 6.39 5.05 18.82
N GLY A 68 6.54 4.59 17.59
CA GLY A 68 5.74 3.49 17.04
C GLY A 68 4.24 3.75 17.26
N ASN A 69 3.63 2.88 18.05
CA ASN A 69 2.19 2.88 18.34
C ASN A 69 1.83 3.65 19.61
N GLN A 70 2.80 4.32 20.24
CA GLN A 70 2.60 5.08 21.47
C GLN A 70 2.70 6.58 21.20
N PHE A 71 1.70 7.31 21.66
CA PHE A 71 1.72 8.77 21.68
C PHE A 71 1.11 9.30 22.98
N THR A 72 1.99 9.73 23.89
CA THR A 72 1.63 10.46 25.12
C THR A 72 2.20 11.87 25.01
N SER A 73 1.36 12.87 25.24
CA SER A 73 1.77 14.27 25.15
C SER A 73 1.09 15.13 26.22
N VAL A 74 1.87 16.03 26.80
CA VAL A 74 1.39 17.09 27.70
C VAL A 74 0.90 18.32 26.93
N CYS A 75 1.13 18.40 25.61
CA CYS A 75 0.67 19.49 24.77
C CYS A 75 -0.85 19.40 24.58
N SER A 76 -1.57 20.44 24.98
CA SER A 76 -3.03 20.52 24.86
C SER A 76 -3.50 20.39 23.41
N VAL A 77 -2.84 21.08 22.47
CA VAL A 77 -3.16 21.01 21.03
C VAL A 77 -3.01 19.58 20.48
N CYS A 78 -1.89 18.91 20.78
CA CYS A 78 -1.68 17.53 20.34
C CYS A 78 -2.65 16.53 20.98
N ARG A 79 -3.10 16.82 22.22
CA ARG A 79 -4.10 15.99 22.90
C ARG A 79 -5.46 16.09 22.20
N GLU A 80 -5.87 17.29 21.82
CA GLU A 80 -7.11 17.51 21.06
C GLU A 80 -7.04 16.85 19.69
N TRP A 81 -5.96 17.05 18.93
CA TRP A 81 -5.78 16.34 17.65
C TRP A 81 -5.83 14.82 17.80
N LYS A 82 -5.16 14.26 18.82
CA LYS A 82 -5.21 12.83 19.11
C LYS A 82 -6.65 12.37 19.40
N ALA A 83 -7.40 13.15 20.17
CA ALA A 83 -8.79 12.84 20.49
C ALA A 83 -9.67 12.84 19.23
N GLU A 84 -9.53 13.84 18.36
CA GLU A 84 -10.26 13.91 17.09
C GLU A 84 -9.90 12.75 16.15
N ILE A 85 -8.62 12.41 16.04
CA ILE A 85 -8.16 11.25 15.25
C ILE A 85 -8.79 9.96 15.76
N LEU A 86 -8.78 9.74 17.08
CA LEU A 86 -9.35 8.53 17.67
C LEU A 86 -10.88 8.51 17.55
N ARG A 87 -11.55 9.65 17.65
CA ARG A 87 -13.00 9.79 17.50
C ARG A 87 -13.46 9.37 16.10
N HIS A 88 -12.67 9.68 15.09
CA HIS A 88 -12.94 9.39 13.68
C HIS A 88 -12.32 8.08 13.19
N HIS A 89 -11.70 7.30 14.09
CA HIS A 89 -11.11 6.02 13.76
C HIS A 89 -12.17 4.90 13.81
N THR A 90 -12.41 4.22 12.69
CA THR A 90 -13.43 3.17 12.59
C THR A 90 -13.08 1.91 13.38
N ASN A 91 -11.78 1.68 13.63
CA ASN A 91 -11.28 0.59 14.46
C ASN A 91 -10.89 1.12 15.84
N THR A 92 -11.85 1.22 16.75
CA THR A 92 -11.66 1.81 18.10
C THR A 92 -10.76 0.98 19.03
N ALA A 93 -10.67 -0.33 18.79
CA ALA A 93 -9.72 -1.24 19.44
C ALA A 93 -8.38 -1.35 18.69
N GLY A 94 -8.28 -0.70 17.52
CA GLY A 94 -7.15 -0.75 16.63
C GLY A 94 -5.97 0.06 17.11
N VAL A 95 -4.79 -0.30 16.60
CA VAL A 95 -3.55 0.38 16.94
C VAL A 95 -3.24 1.42 15.86
N VAL A 96 -3.10 2.68 16.28
CA VAL A 96 -2.68 3.78 15.41
C VAL A 96 -1.15 3.82 15.34
N ASN A 97 -0.60 3.86 14.12
CA ASN A 97 0.83 3.99 13.85
C ASN A 97 1.28 5.45 13.98
N TRP A 98 1.26 5.98 15.20
CA TRP A 98 1.54 7.40 15.44
C TRP A 98 2.91 7.85 14.91
N SER A 99 3.90 6.97 14.83
CA SER A 99 5.21 7.27 14.25
C SER A 99 5.17 7.74 12.78
N ASN A 100 4.09 7.45 12.06
CA ASN A 100 3.90 8.00 10.72
C ASN A 100 3.74 9.53 10.76
N CYS A 101 3.20 10.08 11.86
CA CYS A 101 2.74 11.45 11.94
C CYS A 101 3.80 12.38 12.53
N LYS A 102 3.75 13.64 12.11
CA LYS A 102 4.43 14.78 12.76
C LYS A 102 3.37 15.66 13.42
N PRO A 103 3.06 15.48 14.73
CA PRO A 103 1.97 16.18 15.40
C PRO A 103 1.98 17.71 15.30
N TRP A 104 3.16 18.32 15.15
CA TRP A 104 3.30 19.77 14.98
C TRP A 104 2.85 20.29 13.60
N LEU A 105 2.57 19.41 12.64
CA LEU A 105 2.08 19.76 11.31
C LEU A 105 0.57 19.59 11.17
N TRP A 106 -0.10 18.89 12.10
CA TRP A 106 -1.53 18.58 12.00
C TRP A 106 -2.43 19.80 11.83
N SER A 107 -2.07 20.96 12.36
CA SER A 107 -2.87 22.18 12.24
C SER A 107 -2.96 22.77 10.83
N PHE A 108 -2.06 22.40 9.91
CA PHE A 108 -2.01 23.02 8.57
C PHE A 108 -1.64 22.05 7.44
N GLN A 109 -1.30 20.81 7.76
CA GLN A 109 -1.07 19.76 6.75
C GLN A 109 -2.09 18.64 6.95
N HIS A 110 -3.12 18.63 6.11
CA HIS A 110 -4.18 17.61 6.11
C HIS A 110 -3.61 16.20 5.87
N TRP A 111 -2.50 16.08 5.14
CA TRP A 111 -1.88 14.77 4.90
C TRP A 111 -1.22 14.17 6.15
N GLU A 112 -0.69 15.00 7.05
CA GLU A 112 -0.15 14.52 8.33
C GLU A 112 -1.24 13.98 9.25
N LEU A 113 -2.47 14.46 9.11
CA LEU A 113 -3.65 13.87 9.74
C LEU A 113 -4.00 12.52 9.08
N ALA A 114 -3.99 12.45 7.75
CA ALA A 114 -4.33 11.24 6.98
C ALA A 114 -3.48 10.02 7.38
N LYS A 115 -2.18 10.23 7.61
CA LYS A 115 -1.21 9.19 8.00
C LYS A 115 -1.57 8.40 9.26
N ALA A 116 -2.39 8.96 10.15
CA ALA A 116 -2.83 8.28 11.36
C ALA A 116 -3.74 7.08 11.05
N TYR A 117 -4.42 7.11 9.90
CA TYR A 117 -5.32 6.05 9.42
C TYR A 117 -4.61 5.07 8.47
N MET A 118 -3.29 5.16 8.34
CA MET A 118 -2.51 4.34 7.42
C MET A 118 -1.68 3.27 8.15
N PRO A 119 -1.27 2.19 7.45
CA PRO A 119 -0.31 1.23 7.98
C PRO A 119 1.03 1.90 8.31
N ARG A 120 1.90 1.21 9.04
CA ARG A 120 3.28 1.65 9.29
C ARG A 120 4.00 1.92 7.96
N GLY A 121 4.98 2.84 8.00
CA GLY A 121 5.90 3.10 6.87
C GLY A 121 5.63 4.43 6.16
N GLN A 122 4.65 5.21 6.61
CA GLN A 122 4.23 6.45 5.93
C GLN A 122 4.92 7.72 6.48
N VAL A 123 6.03 7.55 7.21
CA VAL A 123 6.75 8.66 7.88
C VAL A 123 7.16 9.75 6.90
N ASN A 124 7.67 9.34 5.73
CA ASN A 124 8.24 10.22 4.72
C ASN A 124 7.25 10.64 3.63
N SER A 125 6.05 10.03 3.59
CA SER A 125 5.03 10.40 2.60
C SER A 125 4.55 11.82 2.87
N THR A 126 4.58 12.72 1.90
CA THR A 126 4.04 14.09 2.04
C THR A 126 2.74 14.29 1.27
N SER A 127 2.35 13.31 0.45
CA SER A 127 1.20 13.39 -0.43
C SER A 127 0.75 11.98 -0.86
N PRO A 128 -0.48 11.80 -1.37
CA PRO A 128 -1.00 10.49 -1.76
C PRO A 128 -0.20 9.77 -2.84
N GLU A 129 0.47 10.51 -3.72
CA GLU A 129 1.24 9.94 -4.84
C GLU A 129 2.44 9.13 -4.35
N GLN A 130 2.93 9.41 -3.14
CA GLN A 130 4.03 8.71 -2.48
C GLN A 130 3.57 7.48 -1.69
N CYS A 131 2.27 7.22 -1.63
CA CYS A 131 1.71 6.05 -0.97
C CYS A 131 1.46 4.91 -1.97
N ASP A 132 1.48 3.67 -1.49
CA ASP A 132 1.01 2.51 -2.23
C ASP A 132 -0.53 2.43 -2.20
N ALA A 133 -1.12 1.55 -3.02
CA ALA A 133 -2.56 1.37 -3.08
C ALA A 133 -3.15 1.04 -1.70
N ALA A 134 -2.45 0.24 -0.89
CA ALA A 134 -2.98 -0.18 0.39
C ALA A 134 -2.95 0.91 1.45
N ALA A 135 -1.99 1.83 1.46
CA ALA A 135 -2.00 2.95 2.37
C ALA A 135 -3.24 3.82 2.12
N LEU A 136 -3.57 4.08 0.85
CA LEU A 136 -4.78 4.83 0.48
C LEU A 136 -6.07 4.06 0.83
N LEU A 137 -6.12 2.75 0.57
CA LEU A 137 -7.27 1.92 0.93
C LEU A 137 -7.44 1.80 2.46
N ASN A 138 -6.34 1.71 3.22
CA ASN A 138 -6.39 1.68 4.69
C ASN A 138 -6.88 3.01 5.25
N LEU A 139 -6.47 4.15 4.67
CA LEU A 139 -7.02 5.47 5.02
C LEU A 139 -8.56 5.47 4.88
N ILE A 140 -9.07 5.00 3.74
CA ILE A 140 -10.51 4.90 3.48
C ILE A 140 -11.19 3.95 4.48
N ASN A 141 -10.55 2.81 4.81
CA ASN A 141 -11.11 1.84 5.74
C ASN A 141 -11.14 2.33 7.20
N PHE A 142 -10.11 3.07 7.63
CA PHE A 142 -9.93 3.45 9.04
C PHE A 142 -10.47 4.83 9.42
N CYS A 143 -10.79 5.70 8.47
CA CYS A 143 -11.37 7.02 8.72
C CYS A 143 -12.87 7.03 8.42
N ASP A 144 -13.69 7.37 9.41
CA ASP A 144 -15.16 7.39 9.29
C ASP A 144 -15.70 8.49 8.35
N HIS A 145 -14.87 9.48 7.98
CA HIS A 145 -15.16 10.44 6.92
C HIS A 145 -15.53 9.75 5.62
N PHE A 146 -14.96 8.57 5.37
CA PHE A 146 -15.24 7.73 4.20
C PHE A 146 -16.34 6.68 4.43
N SER A 147 -17.15 6.79 5.48
CA SER A 147 -18.21 5.83 5.81
C SER A 147 -19.30 5.67 4.72
N PHE A 148 -19.33 6.58 3.74
CA PHE A 148 -20.17 6.44 2.54
C PHE A 148 -19.66 5.38 1.55
N ILE A 149 -18.44 4.85 1.75
CA ILE A 149 -17.87 3.72 1.00
C ILE A 149 -18.03 2.46 1.85
N ASP A 150 -18.49 1.38 1.23
CA ASP A 150 -18.59 0.06 1.86
C ASP A 150 -17.20 -0.45 2.26
N GLN A 151 -16.96 -0.39 3.57
CA GLN A 151 -15.71 -0.85 4.17
C GLN A 151 -15.44 -2.33 3.92
N GLN A 152 -16.47 -3.17 3.74
CA GLN A 152 -16.24 -4.58 3.46
C GLN A 152 -15.59 -4.76 2.09
N SER A 153 -16.08 -4.04 1.07
CA SER A 153 -15.45 -4.00 -0.25
C SER A 153 -14.00 -3.52 -0.18
N VAL A 154 -13.71 -2.47 0.60
CA VAL A 154 -12.34 -1.96 0.77
C VAL A 154 -11.43 -2.99 1.44
N ARG A 155 -11.90 -3.66 2.50
CA ARG A 155 -11.15 -4.72 3.21
C ARG A 155 -10.80 -5.89 2.30
N GLU A 156 -11.70 -6.31 1.43
CA GLU A 156 -11.43 -7.40 0.48
C GLU A 156 -10.34 -7.02 -0.52
N VAL A 157 -10.35 -5.79 -1.05
CA VAL A 157 -9.28 -5.33 -1.95
C VAL A 157 -7.95 -5.23 -1.22
N ILE A 158 -7.92 -4.73 0.03
CA ILE A 158 -6.70 -4.72 0.87
C ILE A 158 -6.17 -6.14 1.08
N ARG A 159 -7.05 -7.10 1.40
CA ARG A 159 -6.67 -8.50 1.60
C ARG A 159 -6.03 -9.07 0.34
N GLN A 160 -6.64 -8.85 -0.83
CA GLN A 160 -6.11 -9.33 -2.10
C GLN A 160 -4.79 -8.65 -2.49
N ARG A 161 -4.65 -7.34 -2.25
CA ARG A 161 -3.37 -6.63 -2.41
C ARG A 161 -2.28 -7.30 -1.59
N ASN A 162 -2.54 -7.57 -0.31
CA ASN A 162 -1.58 -8.21 0.58
C ASN A 162 -1.25 -9.64 0.13
N GLU A 163 -2.23 -10.42 -0.33
CA GLU A 163 -1.99 -11.75 -0.91
C GLU A 163 -1.09 -11.69 -2.15
N LEU A 164 -1.33 -10.72 -3.04
CA LEU A 164 -0.52 -10.49 -4.24
C LEU A 164 0.94 -10.17 -3.88
N MET A 165 1.15 -9.27 -2.92
CA MET A 165 2.48 -8.92 -2.41
C MET A 165 3.15 -10.06 -1.66
N HIS A 166 2.39 -10.99 -1.07
CA HIS A 166 2.94 -12.18 -0.41
C HIS A 166 3.17 -13.36 -1.35
N SER A 167 2.71 -13.34 -2.60
CA SER A 167 2.97 -14.42 -3.58
C SER A 167 4.47 -14.55 -3.86
N CYS A 168 5.12 -15.58 -3.29
CA CYS A 168 6.57 -15.80 -3.44
C CYS A 168 6.95 -16.16 -4.88
N GLU A 169 6.08 -16.88 -5.58
CA GLU A 169 6.28 -17.27 -6.98
C GLU A 169 5.87 -16.17 -7.97
N MET A 170 5.28 -15.06 -7.51
CA MET A 170 4.74 -13.99 -8.36
C MET A 170 3.71 -14.53 -9.35
N ARG A 171 2.87 -15.45 -8.86
CA ARG A 171 1.82 -16.11 -9.64
C ARG A 171 0.49 -15.99 -8.92
N VAL A 172 -0.59 -15.83 -9.68
CA VAL A 172 -1.97 -15.94 -9.19
C VAL A 172 -2.87 -16.71 -10.16
N SER A 173 -3.81 -17.46 -9.61
CA SER A 173 -4.72 -18.27 -10.43
C SER A 173 -5.74 -17.40 -11.19
N PRO A 174 -6.28 -17.87 -12.34
CA PRO A 174 -7.35 -17.18 -13.04
C PRO A 174 -8.59 -16.94 -12.17
N LYS A 175 -8.94 -17.90 -11.30
CA LYS A 175 -10.05 -17.78 -10.35
C LYS A 175 -9.83 -16.62 -9.36
N TRP A 176 -8.61 -16.47 -8.87
CA TRP A 176 -8.24 -15.37 -7.98
C TRP A 176 -8.32 -14.02 -8.71
N MET A 177 -7.83 -13.94 -9.95
CA MET A 177 -7.89 -12.73 -10.77
C MET A 177 -9.33 -12.29 -11.04
N ALA A 178 -10.22 -13.23 -11.39
CA ALA A 178 -11.64 -12.96 -11.56
C ALA A 178 -12.31 -12.45 -10.28
N GLN A 179 -11.88 -12.92 -9.11
CA GLN A 179 -12.35 -12.39 -7.83
C GLN A 179 -11.87 -10.95 -7.59
N LEU A 180 -10.59 -10.66 -7.87
CA LEU A 180 -10.04 -9.32 -7.75
C LEU A 180 -10.81 -8.34 -8.63
N GLN A 181 -11.02 -8.68 -9.90
CA GLN A 181 -11.76 -7.82 -10.82
C GLN A 181 -13.16 -7.49 -10.30
N ARG A 182 -13.92 -8.50 -9.84
CA ARG A 182 -15.25 -8.28 -9.26
C ARG A 182 -15.24 -7.36 -8.04
N ASN A 183 -14.28 -7.56 -7.13
CA ASN A 183 -14.17 -6.75 -5.92
C ASN A 183 -13.76 -5.30 -6.25
N LEU A 184 -12.85 -5.12 -7.21
CA LEU A 184 -12.48 -3.79 -7.71
C LEU A 184 -13.66 -3.09 -8.37
N ASP A 185 -14.41 -3.78 -9.25
CA ASP A 185 -15.60 -3.24 -9.89
C ASP A 185 -16.64 -2.78 -8.86
N GLN A 186 -16.88 -3.58 -7.82
CA GLN A 186 -17.80 -3.23 -6.73
C GLN A 186 -17.33 -2.00 -5.94
N LEU A 187 -16.04 -1.87 -5.67
CA LEU A 187 -15.48 -0.70 -4.98
C LEU A 187 -15.60 0.56 -5.85
N LEU A 188 -15.22 0.47 -7.13
CA LEU A 188 -15.18 1.61 -8.04
C LEU A 188 -16.57 2.11 -8.41
N GLN A 189 -17.57 1.23 -8.43
CA GLN A 189 -18.98 1.61 -8.59
C GLN A 189 -19.42 2.64 -7.55
N GLN A 190 -18.92 2.53 -6.31
CA GLN A 190 -19.24 3.46 -5.23
C GLN A 190 -18.50 4.79 -5.38
N LEU A 191 -17.39 4.78 -6.11
CA LEU A 191 -16.55 5.94 -6.40
C LEU A 191 -16.87 6.59 -7.76
N ARG A 192 -17.88 6.12 -8.50
CA ARG A 192 -18.24 6.63 -9.84
C ARG A 192 -18.58 8.12 -9.90
N ARG A 193 -18.91 8.74 -8.77
CA ARG A 193 -19.14 10.19 -8.68
C ARG A 193 -17.84 11.00 -8.73
N VAL A 194 -16.68 10.34 -8.65
CA VAL A 194 -15.36 10.94 -8.76
C VAL A 194 -14.87 10.80 -10.21
N PRO A 195 -14.67 11.91 -10.95
CA PRO A 195 -14.40 11.88 -12.39
C PRO A 195 -13.21 10.99 -12.80
N LYS A 196 -12.09 11.09 -12.09
CA LYS A 196 -10.89 10.28 -12.39
C LYS A 196 -11.10 8.79 -12.12
N VAL A 197 -11.85 8.44 -11.07
CA VAL A 197 -12.15 7.03 -10.72
C VAL A 197 -13.21 6.45 -11.66
N ALA A 198 -14.14 7.27 -12.16
CA ALA A 198 -15.14 6.87 -13.13
C ALA A 198 -14.52 6.40 -14.47
N ILE A 199 -13.45 7.07 -14.92
CA ILE A 199 -12.68 6.68 -16.10
C ILE A 199 -12.07 5.30 -15.90
N LEU A 200 -11.49 5.04 -14.73
CA LEU A 200 -10.93 3.74 -14.41
C LEU A 200 -11.98 2.63 -14.46
N SER A 201 -13.19 2.85 -13.92
CA SER A 201 -14.30 1.87 -13.98
C SER A 201 -14.65 1.41 -15.41
N ALA A 202 -14.21 2.11 -16.46
CA ALA A 202 -14.46 1.76 -17.86
C ALA A 202 -13.26 1.09 -18.57
N ASP A 203 -12.03 1.16 -18.01
CA ASP A 203 -10.78 0.87 -18.73
C ASP A 203 -9.86 -0.16 -18.03
N TRP A 204 -10.46 -1.19 -17.41
CA TRP A 204 -9.69 -2.25 -16.72
C TRP A 204 -9.21 -3.38 -17.64
N SER A 205 -9.51 -3.35 -18.94
CA SER A 205 -9.14 -4.42 -19.87
C SER A 205 -7.64 -4.40 -20.15
N VAL A 206 -6.86 -5.17 -19.38
CA VAL A 206 -5.43 -5.39 -19.66
C VAL A 206 -5.26 -6.59 -20.59
N SER A 207 -5.06 -6.31 -21.88
CA SER A 207 -4.61 -7.29 -22.87
C SER A 207 -3.10 -7.18 -23.08
N PHE A 208 -2.39 -8.26 -22.75
CA PHE A 208 -1.03 -8.47 -23.21
C PHE A 208 -1.15 -9.37 -24.45
N THR A 209 -0.77 -8.88 -25.62
CA THR A 209 -0.84 -9.64 -26.87
C THR A 209 0.03 -10.89 -26.75
N GLU A 210 -0.60 -12.06 -26.88
CA GLU A 210 0.07 -13.29 -27.29
C GLU A 210 0.32 -13.17 -28.78
N SER A 211 1.58 -13.13 -29.21
CA SER A 211 1.88 -13.55 -30.57
C SER A 211 3.26 -14.14 -30.63
N ASP A 212 3.31 -15.42 -30.99
CA ASP A 212 4.35 -15.91 -31.90
C ASP A 212 4.49 -14.88 -33.02
N ALA A 213 5.68 -14.31 -33.18
CA ALA A 213 5.95 -13.30 -34.17
C ALA A 213 5.63 -13.86 -35.56
N VAL A 214 4.53 -13.42 -36.15
CA VAL A 214 4.36 -13.44 -37.61
C VAL A 214 4.85 -12.07 -38.07
N ASP A 215 5.94 -12.07 -38.83
CA ASP A 215 6.60 -10.88 -39.34
C ASP A 215 5.58 -9.96 -40.05
N GLY A 216 5.12 -8.90 -39.39
CA GLY A 216 4.27 -7.88 -40.00
C GLY A 216 3.07 -7.35 -39.19
N ALA A 217 2.77 -7.86 -37.99
CA ALA A 217 1.69 -7.31 -37.17
C ALA A 217 2.16 -6.08 -36.36
N GLN A 218 1.45 -4.96 -36.47
CA GLN A 218 1.62 -3.80 -35.60
C GLN A 218 1.30 -4.17 -34.14
N TRP A 219 2.13 -3.68 -33.21
CA TRP A 219 2.03 -3.98 -31.78
C TRP A 219 0.78 -3.31 -31.18
N GLU A 220 -0.32 -4.05 -31.01
CA GLU A 220 -1.54 -3.59 -30.32
C GLU A 220 -1.55 -3.92 -28.81
N GLY A 221 -0.39 -4.28 -28.24
CA GLY A 221 -0.22 -4.58 -26.82
C GLY A 221 0.48 -3.48 -26.01
N VAL A 222 0.50 -3.63 -24.69
CA VAL A 222 1.33 -2.81 -23.78
C VAL A 222 2.80 -2.91 -24.20
N GLU A 223 3.49 -1.78 -24.34
CA GLU A 223 4.91 -1.78 -24.75
C GLU A 223 5.79 -2.54 -23.72
N PRO A 224 6.79 -3.31 -24.18
CA PRO A 224 7.70 -4.06 -23.30
C PRO A 224 8.33 -3.22 -22.18
N GLU A 225 8.66 -1.96 -22.47
CA GLU A 225 9.19 -0.98 -21.54
C GLU A 225 8.22 -0.69 -20.40
N LEU A 226 6.91 -0.58 -20.71
CA LEU A 226 5.87 -0.37 -19.72
C LEU A 226 5.66 -1.63 -18.85
N ILE A 227 5.80 -2.83 -19.43
CA ILE A 227 5.75 -4.08 -18.67
C ILE A 227 6.95 -4.17 -17.71
N SER A 228 8.14 -3.83 -18.17
CA SER A 228 9.37 -3.81 -17.36
C SER A 228 9.27 -2.80 -16.21
N GLN A 229 8.74 -1.60 -16.49
CA GLN A 229 8.51 -0.57 -15.49
C GLN A 229 7.47 -1.03 -14.44
N LEU A 230 6.35 -1.59 -14.90
CA LEU A 230 5.32 -2.16 -14.04
C LEU A 230 5.89 -3.23 -13.11
N GLU A 231 6.65 -4.18 -13.66
CA GLU A 231 7.29 -5.23 -12.88
C GLU A 231 8.22 -4.64 -11.81
N THR A 232 9.06 -3.68 -12.20
CA THR A 232 9.98 -2.99 -11.30
C THR A 232 9.25 -2.32 -10.14
N ASP A 233 8.13 -1.64 -10.42
CA ASP A 233 7.35 -0.95 -9.40
C ASP A 233 6.66 -1.94 -8.44
N LEU A 234 6.15 -3.06 -8.94
CA LEU A 234 5.57 -4.12 -8.09
C LEU A 234 6.62 -4.82 -7.23
N LEU A 235 7.82 -5.07 -7.77
CA LEU A 235 8.93 -5.63 -7.00
C LEU A 235 9.41 -4.68 -5.90
N ARG A 236 9.45 -3.38 -6.19
CA ARG A 236 9.79 -2.35 -5.19
C ARG A 236 8.75 -2.33 -4.06
N GLU A 237 7.46 -2.29 -4.38
CA GLU A 237 6.39 -2.34 -3.37
C GLU A 237 6.47 -3.62 -2.53
N LYS A 238 6.69 -4.77 -3.17
CA LYS A 238 6.86 -6.05 -2.49
C LYS A 238 8.05 -6.03 -1.51
N LEU A 239 9.18 -5.46 -1.92
CA LEU A 239 10.37 -5.33 -1.08
C LEU A 239 10.08 -4.42 0.13
N ASP A 240 9.49 -3.25 -0.11
CA ASP A 240 9.13 -2.30 0.95
C ASP A 240 8.16 -2.95 1.95
N HIS A 241 7.18 -3.71 1.47
CA HIS A 241 6.24 -4.47 2.31
C HIS A 241 6.97 -5.48 3.22
N LEU A 242 7.97 -6.19 2.70
CA LEU A 242 8.78 -7.14 3.48
C LEU A 242 9.68 -6.45 4.49
N LEU A 243 10.27 -5.31 4.13
CA LEU A 243 11.11 -4.51 5.03
C LEU A 243 10.30 -3.98 6.22
N VAL A 244 9.16 -3.33 5.96
CA VAL A 244 8.27 -2.80 6.99
C VAL A 244 7.78 -3.91 7.94
N ARG A 245 7.51 -5.11 7.39
CA ARG A 245 7.15 -6.28 8.20
C ARG A 245 8.30 -6.75 9.08
N SER A 246 9.52 -6.84 8.56
CA SER A 246 10.68 -7.30 9.35
C SER A 246 11.03 -6.36 10.51
N GLU A 247 10.83 -5.04 10.35
CA GLU A 247 10.96 -4.05 11.43
C GLU A 247 9.86 -4.14 12.51
N SER A 248 8.80 -4.91 12.25
CA SER A 248 7.67 -5.10 13.18
C SER A 248 7.75 -6.41 13.97
N GLU A 249 8.52 -7.39 13.49
CA GLU A 249 8.74 -8.65 14.19
C GLU A 249 9.80 -8.45 15.30
N PRO A 250 9.56 -8.91 16.53
CA PRO A 250 10.59 -8.91 17.56
C PRO A 250 11.79 -9.75 17.08
N PRO A 251 13.04 -9.40 17.43
CA PRO A 251 14.19 -10.20 17.05
C PRO A 251 13.98 -11.65 17.48
N PRO A 252 14.33 -12.64 16.64
CA PRO A 252 14.13 -14.04 16.98
C PRO A 252 14.81 -14.37 18.31
N ASP A 253 14.08 -15.07 19.18
CA ASP A 253 14.57 -15.52 20.48
C ASP A 253 15.96 -16.16 20.29
N PRO A 254 17.00 -15.74 21.05
CA PRO A 254 18.35 -16.28 20.90
C PRO A 254 18.43 -17.82 21.02
N LYS A 255 17.41 -18.48 21.58
CA LYS A 255 17.29 -19.95 21.60
C LYS A 255 17.01 -20.58 20.23
N VAL A 256 16.39 -19.86 19.29
CA VAL A 256 16.08 -20.38 17.93
C VAL A 256 17.34 -20.41 17.05
N LYS A 257 18.35 -19.58 17.33
CA LYS A 257 19.65 -19.63 16.62
C LYS A 257 20.44 -20.91 16.90
N GLN A 258 20.28 -21.53 18.07
CA GLN A 258 21.00 -22.79 18.38
C GLN A 258 20.41 -24.02 17.69
N LEU A 259 19.12 -24.03 17.38
CA LEU A 259 18.49 -25.16 16.68
C LEU A 259 18.79 -25.18 15.17
N HIS A 260 18.97 -24.01 14.54
CA HIS A 260 19.22 -23.96 13.09
C HIS A 260 20.67 -24.28 12.69
N PHE A 261 21.64 -24.15 13.61
CA PHE A 261 23.03 -24.57 13.40
C PHE A 261 23.29 -26.06 13.73
N SER A 262 22.29 -26.76 14.30
CA SER A 262 22.43 -28.16 14.71
C SER A 262 21.99 -29.16 13.64
N LEU A 263 21.40 -28.71 12.54
CA LEU A 263 20.83 -29.57 11.49
C LEU A 263 21.53 -29.46 10.13
N VAL A 264 22.71 -28.84 10.06
CA VAL A 264 23.58 -28.92 8.87
C VAL A 264 24.59 -30.05 9.09
N PRO A 265 24.55 -31.17 8.34
CA PRO A 265 25.57 -32.21 8.43
C PRO A 265 26.94 -31.60 8.08
N GLN A 266 27.92 -31.76 8.98
CA GLN A 266 29.29 -31.24 8.86
C GLN A 266 30.14 -31.93 7.76
N SER A 267 29.54 -32.56 6.74
CA SER A 267 30.27 -33.42 5.79
C SER A 267 30.63 -32.78 4.45
N ILE A 268 30.62 -31.44 4.28
CA ILE A 268 30.96 -30.80 2.99
C ILE A 268 31.97 -29.64 3.14
N PHE A 269 32.87 -29.70 4.10
CA PHE A 269 34.02 -28.77 4.18
C PHE A 269 35.35 -29.49 4.30
N THR A 270 35.66 -30.32 3.30
CA THR A 270 37.02 -30.73 3.00
C THR A 270 37.07 -31.16 1.54
N THR A 271 37.47 -30.25 0.65
CA THR A 271 38.40 -30.46 -0.49
C THR A 271 38.36 -29.22 -1.36
N PHE A 272 39.09 -28.17 -1.01
CA PHE A 272 39.62 -27.16 -1.95
C PHE A 272 40.74 -26.38 -1.25
N SER A 273 41.90 -27.05 -1.08
CA SER A 273 43.18 -26.38 -0.85
C SER A 273 44.31 -27.32 -1.28
N LYS A 274 44.38 -27.56 -2.59
CA LYS A 274 45.56 -28.08 -3.29
C LYS A 274 45.45 -27.64 -4.75
N TYR A 275 45.81 -26.39 -5.02
CA TYR A 275 46.42 -25.88 -6.26
C TYR A 275 46.78 -24.40 -6.00
N ALA A 276 47.87 -24.24 -5.26
CA ALA A 276 48.74 -23.07 -5.25
C ALA A 276 50.17 -23.62 -5.16
#